data_AF-A0A931STI6-F1
#
_entry.id   AF-A0A931STI6-F1
#
_cell.length_a   1.000
_cell.length_b   1.000
_cell.length_c   1.000
_cell.angle_alpha   90.00
_cell.angle_beta   90.00
_cell.angle_gamma   90.00
#
_symmetry.space_group_name_H-M   'P 1'
#
loop_
_entity.id
_entity.type
_entity.pdbx_description
1 polymer ?
#
loop_
_entity_poly.entity_id
_entity_poly.type
_entity_poly.pdbx_seq_one_letter_code
_entity_poly.pdbx_strand_id
1 'polypeptide(L)' 'MPTVAEEGPYQFRINTRELPFEPPHVHVWASTESLCRIELNGGGFMDEPPPGAQRAILAAYRKHAAIMREMWDRLHQR' A
#
# COMPACT_ATOMS: atom_id res chain seq x y z
N MET A 1 9.45 4.67 -6.45
CA MET A 1 8.31 4.51 -5.52
C MET A 1 8.79 4.90 -4.13
N PRO A 2 8.45 6.10 -3.62
CA PRO A 2 8.75 6.45 -2.24
C PRO A 2 8.07 5.49 -1.26
N THR A 3 8.78 5.12 -0.20
CA THR A 3 8.16 4.51 0.98
C THR A 3 7.43 5.59 1.75
N VAL A 4 6.16 5.33 2.04
CA VAL A 4 5.24 6.25 2.71
C VAL A 4 5.07 5.89 4.18
N ALA A 5 5.11 4.60 4.50
CA ALA A 5 5.06 4.10 5.86
C ALA A 5 5.83 2.78 5.99
N GLU A 6 6.29 2.49 7.20
CA GLU A 6 6.97 1.23 7.54
C GLU A 6 6.42 0.70 8.86
N GLU A 7 6.16 -0.60 8.92
CA GLU A 7 5.69 -1.27 10.13
C GLU A 7 6.32 -2.67 10.20
N GLY A 8 7.27 -2.85 11.11
CA GLY A 8 8.01 -4.10 11.22
C GLY A 8 8.70 -4.47 9.90
N PRO A 9 8.45 -5.66 9.32
CA PRO A 9 9.06 -6.06 8.05
C PRO A 9 8.38 -5.44 6.82
N TYR A 10 7.25 -4.75 6.98
CA TYR A 10 6.43 -4.28 5.87
C TYR A 10 6.71 -2.82 5.55
N GLN A 11 6.94 -2.54 4.27
CA GLN A 11 7.10 -1.20 3.72
C GLN A 11 5.95 -0.91 2.76
N PHE A 12 5.27 0.20 2.99
CA PHE A 12 4.16 0.67 2.17
C PHE A 12 4.67 1.72 1.20
N ARG A 13 4.63 1.41 -0.10
CA ARG A 13 5.18 2.26 -1.16
C ARG A 13 4.09 2.68 -2.12
N ILE A 14 4.07 3.95 -2.49
CA ILE A 14 3.14 4.47 -3.49
C ILE A 14 3.94 4.75 -4.75
N ASN A 15 3.43 4.31 -5.90
CA ASN A 15 4.02 4.69 -7.17
C ASN A 15 3.69 6.13 -7.50
N THR A 16 4.62 6.91 -8.04
CA THR A 16 4.38 8.31 -8.41
C THR A 16 3.84 8.46 -9.83
N ARG A 17 3.84 7.37 -10.60
CA ARG A 17 3.39 7.30 -11.99
C ARG A 17 2.51 6.07 -12.16
N GLU A 18 1.28 6.21 -11.70
CA GLU A 18 0.21 5.22 -11.88
C GLU A 18 -0.53 5.40 -13.19
N LEU A 19 -1.14 4.32 -13.67
CA LEU A 19 -2.00 4.40 -14.83
C LEU A 19 -3.31 5.13 -14.45
N PRO A 20 -3.88 5.99 -15.33
CA PRO A 20 -5.03 6.84 -14.96
C PRO A 20 -6.29 6.09 -14.54
N PHE A 21 -6.36 4.79 -14.84
CA PHE A 21 -7.52 3.94 -14.59
C PHE A 21 -7.38 3.07 -13.33
N GLU A 22 -6.19 3.03 -12.70
CA GLU A 22 -6.02 2.25 -11.47
C GLU A 22 -6.63 2.99 -10.27
N PRO A 23 -7.34 2.28 -9.38
CA PRO A 23 -7.84 2.89 -8.16
C PRO A 23 -6.66 3.27 -7.25
N PRO A 24 -6.86 4.23 -6.32
CA PRO A 24 -5.91 4.52 -5.26
C PRO A 24 -5.44 3.26 -4.55
N HIS A 25 -4.14 3.00 -4.54
CA HIS A 25 -3.61 1.80 -3.91
C HIS A 25 -2.18 1.98 -3.39
N VAL A 26 -1.73 1.04 -2.58
CA VAL A 26 -0.37 1.00 -2.03
C VAL A 26 0.25 -0.35 -2.27
N HIS A 27 1.53 -0.38 -2.58
CA HIS A 27 2.31 -1.59 -2.68
C HIS A 27 2.90 -1.95 -1.32
N VAL A 28 2.69 -3.18 -0.89
CA VAL A 28 3.28 -3.75 0.30
C VAL A 28 4.53 -4.52 -0.10
N TRP A 29 5.66 -4.14 0.48
CA TRP A 29 6.95 -4.77 0.27
C TRP A 29 7.47 -5.35 1.58
N ALA A 30 8.22 -6.44 1.51
CA ALA A 30 9.09 -6.88 2.59
C ALA A 30 10.51 -7.00 2.08
N SER A 31 11.42 -6.20 2.64
CA SER A 31 12.80 -6.07 2.15
C SER A 31 12.83 -5.70 0.65
N THR A 32 13.17 -6.64 -0.23
CA THR A 32 13.26 -6.46 -1.69
C THR A 32 12.14 -7.14 -2.47
N GLU A 33 11.17 -7.76 -1.79
CA GLU A 33 10.09 -8.51 -2.43
C GLU A 33 8.75 -7.75 -2.32
N SER A 34 8.03 -7.66 -3.44
CA SER A 34 6.67 -7.12 -3.47
C SER A 34 5.70 -8.23 -3.04
N LEU A 35 4.99 -8.01 -1.94
CA LEU A 35 4.08 -9.00 -1.37
C LEU A 35 2.68 -8.93 -1.99
N CYS A 36 2.10 -7.72 -2.05
CA CYS A 36 0.76 -7.49 -2.61
C CYS A 36 0.48 -5.98 -2.76
N ARG A 37 -0.64 -5.65 -3.40
CA ARG A 37 -1.24 -4.31 -3.39
C ARG A 37 -2.51 -4.26 -2.54
N ILE A 38 -2.74 -3.11 -1.92
CA ILE A 38 -3.96 -2.81 -1.15
C ILE A 38 -4.60 -1.55 -1.70
N GLU A 39 -5.89 -1.62 -2.03
CA GLU A 39 -6.71 -0.50 -2.48
C GLU A 39 -7.04 0.42 -1.29
N LEU A 40 -6.85 1.74 -1.44
CA LEU A 40 -6.86 2.73 -0.36
C LEU A 40 -8.27 3.23 0.03
N ASN A 41 -9.30 3.10 -0.82
CA ASN A 41 -10.65 3.58 -0.47
C ASN A 41 -11.43 2.56 0.37
N GLY A 42 -11.21 1.26 0.15
CA GLY A 42 -11.88 0.15 0.81
C GLY A 42 -10.96 -0.75 1.65
N GLY A 43 -9.64 -0.63 1.50
CA GLY A 43 -8.67 -1.45 2.25
C GLY A 43 -8.63 -2.92 1.81
N GLY A 44 -9.08 -3.21 0.58
CA GLY A 44 -9.09 -4.55 0.01
C GLY A 44 -7.76 -4.91 -0.63
N PHE A 45 -7.37 -6.19 -0.56
CA PHE A 45 -6.22 -6.69 -1.32
C PHE A 45 -6.55 -6.74 -2.81
N MET A 46 -5.69 -6.16 -3.63
CA MET A 46 -5.79 -6.21 -5.10
C MET A 46 -5.05 -7.42 -5.67
N ASP A 47 -4.00 -7.88 -4.99
CA ASP A 47 -3.26 -9.11 -5.31
C ASP A 47 -3.35 -10.08 -4.14
N GLU A 48 -3.21 -11.38 -4.41
CA GLU A 48 -3.20 -12.38 -3.36
C GLU A 48 -1.97 -12.18 -2.44
N PRO A 49 -2.19 -11.86 -1.16
CA PRO A 49 -1.09 -11.69 -0.21
C PRO A 49 -0.50 -13.05 0.19
N PRO A 50 0.75 -13.09 0.67
CA PRO A 50 1.38 -14.33 1.10
C PRO A 50 0.56 -15.07 2.16
N PRO A 51 0.49 -16.42 2.07
CA PRO A 51 -0.29 -17.22 3.01
C PRO A 51 0.21 -17.00 4.44
N GLY A 52 -0.71 -16.73 5.36
CA GLY A 52 -0.41 -16.44 6.76
C GLY A 52 -0.01 -14.99 7.08
N ALA A 53 0.34 -14.17 6.07
CA ALA A 53 0.72 -12.77 6.29
C ALA A 53 -0.46 -11.78 6.25
N GLN A 54 -1.62 -12.20 5.71
CA GLN A 54 -2.82 -11.35 5.52
C GLN A 54 -3.17 -10.47 6.73
N ARG A 55 -3.32 -11.09 7.91
CA ARG A 55 -3.77 -10.39 9.11
C ARG A 55 -2.73 -9.36 9.57
N ALA A 56 -1.45 -9.71 9.50
CA ALA A 56 -0.36 -8.84 9.90
C ALA A 56 -0.24 -7.63 8.96
N ILE A 57 -0.33 -7.87 7.65
CA ILE A 57 -0.32 -6.83 6.62
C ILE A 57 -1.51 -5.88 6.81
N LEU A 58 -2.73 -6.39 7.00
CA LEU A 58 -3.91 -5.54 7.23
C LEU A 58 -3.81 -4.73 8.52
N ALA A 59 -3.28 -5.32 9.59
CA ALA A 59 -3.08 -4.62 10.86
C ALA A 59 -2.07 -3.47 10.71
N ALA A 60 -0.96 -3.72 10.02
CA ALA A 60 0.04 -2.71 9.69
C ALA A 60 -0.54 -1.61 8.79
N TYR A 61 -1.27 -2.01 7.73
CA TYR A 61 -1.93 -1.10 6.80
C TYR A 61 -2.88 -0.13 7.53
N ARG A 62 -3.75 -0.66 8.40
CA ARG A 62 -4.76 0.13 9.12
C ARG A 62 -4.17 1.23 10.00
N LYS A 63 -2.96 1.04 10.54
CA LYS A 63 -2.27 2.07 11.34
C LYS A 63 -1.87 3.29 10.52
N HIS A 64 -1.58 3.08 9.24
CA HIS A 64 -0.96 4.07 8.36
C HIS A 64 -1.87 4.49 7.18
N ALA A 65 -3.07 3.92 7.08
CA ALA A 65 -3.98 4.10 5.95
C ALA A 65 -4.29 5.57 5.63
N ALA A 66 -4.47 6.42 6.67
CA ALA A 66 -4.71 7.84 6.50
C ALA A 66 -3.53 8.56 5.82
N ILE A 67 -2.29 8.28 6.26
CA ILE A 67 -1.06 8.87 5.72
C ILE A 67 -0.85 8.40 4.27
N MET A 68 -1.12 7.11 3.98
CA MET A 68 -1.04 6.58 2.63
C MET A 68 -2.05 7.25 1.69
N ARG A 69 -3.28 7.47 2.15
CA ARG A 69 -4.31 8.16 1.37
C ARG A 69 -3.92 9.61 1.06
N GLU A 70 -3.44 10.35 2.05
CA GLU A 70 -2.96 11.73 1.89
C GLU A 70 -1.78 11.79 0.91
N MET A 71 -0.81 10.87 1.06
CA MET A 71 0.34 10.82 0.16
C MET A 71 -0.07 10.47 -1.28
N TRP A 72 -1.04 9.57 -1.46
CA TRP A 72 -1.59 9.28 -2.77
C TRP A 72 -2.17 10.55 -3.42
N ASP A 73 -3.01 11.30 -2.70
CA ASP A 73 -3.60 12.55 -3.21
C ASP A 73 -2.54 13.57 -3.56
N ARG A 74 -1.51 13.72 -2.71
CA ARG A 74 -0.40 14.63 -2.96
C ARG A 74 0.39 14.27 -4.21
N LEU A 75 0.66 12.98 -4.42
CA LEU A 75 1.47 12.50 -5.54
C LEU A 75 0.70 12.51 -6.87
N HIS A 76 -0.61 12.25 -6.84
CA HIS A 76 -1.42 12.10 -8.04
C HIS A 76 -2.35 13.28 -8.33
N GLN A 77 -2.24 14.38 -7.55
CA GLN A 77 -2.94 15.67 -7.72
C GLN A 77 -4.32 15.50 -8.35
N ARG A 78 -5.28 15.02 -7.56
CA ARG A 78 -6.70 15.19 -7.85
C ARG A 78 -7.26 16.34 -7.04
#